data_AF-A0A2E2AVG7-F1
#
_entry.id   AF-A0A2E2AVG7-F1
#
_cell.length_a   1.000
_cell.length_b   1.000
_cell.length_c   1.000
_cell.angle_alpha   90.00
_cell.angle_beta   90.00
_cell.angle_gamma   90.00
#
_symmetry.space_group_name_H-M   'P 1'
#
loop_
_entity.id
_entity.type
_entity.pdbx_description
1 polymer ?
#
loop_
_entity_poly.entity_id
_entity_poly.type
_entity_poly.pdbx_seq_one_letter_code
_entity_poly.pdbx_strand_id
1 'polypeptide(L)'
;MIAQPTNSTEPQIQTTFMNITPDIASQWLEGNVRNRRIDQRHVECLAQEMLAGRWNTTHQGIAFDTNGTLVDGQHRLWAILQAGCAIRMAVSFGVPVGNIDAIDGMKARRVVDRMSLTGMFGSEGVTSYHASTLREMYQCLNPGRKFPYHEEMELMTMHINAIRFATAHVATKARGIAVAHVRAVIARAWYSVDHDQLAQFCRVLSTGMLETTCDATIIKLRDQLMATGSTRNRTIQKELYGKVERVLTHWLNGETRSVLRPVTSEQFMLPEEVVD
;
A
#
# COMPACT_ATOMS: atom_id res chain seq x y z
N MET A 1 33.38 38.95 -9.75
CA MET A 1 32.58 39.91 -8.98
C MET A 1 31.12 39.59 -9.22
N ILE A 2 30.46 38.93 -8.27
CA ILE A 2 29.01 38.71 -8.33
C ILE A 2 28.40 39.93 -7.67
N ALA A 3 27.61 40.69 -8.42
CA ALA A 3 26.88 41.84 -7.91
C ALA A 3 25.94 41.38 -6.79
N GLN A 4 26.02 42.01 -5.62
CA GLN A 4 25.01 41.82 -4.58
C GLN A 4 23.74 42.58 -5.00
N PRO A 5 22.57 41.93 -5.02
CA PRO A 5 21.33 42.66 -5.22
C PRO A 5 21.02 43.49 -3.96
N THR A 6 20.61 44.71 -4.26
CA THR A 6 20.12 45.76 -3.36
C THR A 6 18.97 45.29 -2.47
N ASN A 7 18.95 45.78 -1.21
CA ASN A 7 17.89 45.64 -0.20
C ASN A 7 16.48 45.61 -0.79
N SER A 8 15.93 44.41 -0.95
CA SER A 8 14.49 44.14 -0.94
C SER A 8 14.21 43.34 0.32
N THR A 9 13.22 43.76 1.10
CA THR A 9 12.72 43.08 2.31
C THR A 9 12.04 41.77 1.89
N GLU A 10 12.81 40.80 1.41
CA GLU A 10 12.32 39.46 1.15
C GLU A 10 11.94 38.82 2.49
N PRO A 11 10.76 38.20 2.60
CA PRO A 11 10.40 37.48 3.82
C PRO A 11 11.40 36.36 4.06
N GLN A 12 12.24 36.52 5.09
CA GLN A 12 13.21 35.51 5.48
C GLN A 12 12.50 34.40 6.25
N ILE A 13 12.18 33.31 5.54
CA ILE A 13 11.72 32.08 6.18
C ILE A 13 12.93 31.47 6.91
N GLN A 14 12.86 31.41 8.24
CA GLN A 14 13.88 30.77 9.05
C GLN A 14 13.43 29.34 9.39
N THR A 15 14.27 28.34 9.08
CA THR A 15 13.98 26.94 9.44
C THR A 15 15.04 26.40 10.39
N THR A 16 14.60 25.80 11.49
CA THR A 16 15.47 25.17 12.49
C THR A 16 14.97 23.77 12.84
N PHE A 17 15.86 22.86 13.22
CA PHE A 17 15.46 21.54 13.71
C PHE A 17 15.29 21.58 15.23
N MET A 18 14.08 21.29 15.70
CA MET A 18 13.73 21.33 17.12
C MET A 18 13.21 19.98 17.58
N ASN A 19 13.49 19.64 18.85
CA ASN A 19 12.82 18.54 19.53
C ASN A 19 11.48 19.05 20.06
N ILE A 20 10.39 18.58 19.46
CA ILE A 20 9.03 18.96 19.85
C ILE A 20 8.52 17.92 20.85
N THR A 21 8.27 18.35 22.08
CA THR A 21 7.66 17.53 23.13
C THR A 21 6.13 17.59 23.05
N PRO A 22 5.40 16.69 23.73
CA PRO A 22 3.94 16.81 23.86
C PRO A 22 3.50 18.18 24.39
N ASP A 23 4.19 18.75 25.38
CA ASP A 23 3.84 20.08 25.92
C ASP A 23 3.96 21.19 24.86
N ILE A 24 5.06 21.18 24.09
CA ILE A 24 5.27 22.14 22.99
C ILE A 24 4.18 21.93 21.92
N ALA A 25 3.87 20.68 21.58
CA ALA A 25 2.85 20.37 20.59
C ALA A 25 1.45 20.86 21.02
N SER A 26 1.10 20.72 22.30
CA SER A 26 -0.15 21.23 22.87
C SER A 26 -0.23 22.75 22.72
N GLN A 27 0.81 23.47 23.16
CA GLN A 27 0.87 24.93 23.08
C GLN A 27 0.75 25.42 21.63
N TRP A 28 1.42 24.77 20.68
CA TRP A 28 1.36 25.15 19.28
C TRP A 28 0.00 24.85 18.62
N LEU A 29 -0.75 23.87 19.14
CA LEU A 29 -2.09 23.56 18.68
C LEU A 29 -3.15 24.54 19.19
N GLU A 30 -2.93 25.21 20.33
CA GLU A 30 -3.84 26.26 20.84
C GLU A 30 -4.00 27.43 19.86
N GLY A 31 -2.94 27.75 19.10
CA GLY A 31 -2.94 28.79 18.05
C GLY A 31 -3.53 28.34 16.70
N ASN A 32 -4.10 27.14 16.61
CA ASN A 32 -4.60 26.58 15.35
C ASN A 32 -6.02 27.08 15.00
N VAL A 33 -6.11 28.26 14.37
CA VAL A 33 -7.40 28.92 14.09
C VAL A 33 -7.99 28.55 12.72
N ARG A 34 -7.18 28.08 11.77
CA ARG A 34 -7.58 27.99 10.34
C ARG A 34 -7.24 26.69 9.61
N ASN A 35 -6.56 25.72 10.22
CA ASN A 35 -6.14 24.54 9.45
C ASN A 35 -7.30 23.58 9.12
N ARG A 36 -7.06 22.75 8.09
CA ARG A 36 -8.00 21.74 7.58
C ARG A 36 -8.54 20.80 8.68
N ARG A 37 -9.68 20.17 8.42
CA ARG A 37 -10.26 19.16 9.32
C ARG A 37 -9.23 18.06 9.61
N ILE A 38 -9.09 17.71 10.89
CA ILE A 38 -8.23 16.60 11.32
C ILE A 38 -8.75 15.27 10.75
N ASP A 39 -7.81 14.48 10.22
CA ASP A 39 -8.04 13.08 9.88
C ASP A 39 -7.44 12.24 11.00
N GLN A 40 -8.30 11.77 11.90
CA GLN A 40 -7.89 11.03 13.08
C GLN A 40 -7.10 9.76 12.73
N ARG A 41 -7.44 9.10 11.62
CA ARG A 41 -6.72 7.88 11.18
C ARG A 41 -5.30 8.22 10.72
N HIS A 42 -5.11 9.37 10.10
CA HIS A 42 -3.78 9.82 9.73
C HIS A 42 -2.94 10.13 10.98
N VAL A 43 -3.53 10.79 11.98
CA VAL A 43 -2.89 11.05 13.27
C VAL A 43 -2.48 9.75 13.94
N GLU A 44 -3.38 8.79 14.06
CA GLU A 44 -3.11 7.46 14.64
C GLU A 44 -1.93 6.77 13.95
N CYS A 45 -1.92 6.76 12.62
CA CYS A 45 -0.84 6.17 11.84
C CYS A 45 0.52 6.84 12.14
N LEU A 46 0.58 8.17 12.13
CA LEU A 46 1.79 8.91 12.45
C LEU A 46 2.24 8.66 13.90
N ALA A 47 1.30 8.63 14.85
CA ALA A 47 1.60 8.40 16.26
C ALA A 47 2.22 7.02 16.50
N GLN A 48 1.71 5.98 15.81
CA GLN A 48 2.29 4.63 15.87
C GLN A 48 3.70 4.59 15.27
N GLU A 49 3.95 5.29 14.16
CA GLU A 49 5.30 5.39 13.58
C GLU A 49 6.29 6.10 14.52
N MET A 50 5.83 7.17 15.17
CA MET A 50 6.61 7.94 16.14
C MET A 50 6.95 7.09 17.37
N LEU A 51 5.94 6.44 17.97
CA LEU A 51 6.10 5.58 19.15
C LEU A 51 7.02 4.39 18.86
N ALA A 52 6.93 3.82 17.66
CA ALA A 52 7.79 2.72 17.24
C ALA A 52 9.22 3.14 16.85
N GLY A 53 9.56 4.43 16.95
CA GLY A 53 10.89 4.94 16.58
C GLY A 53 11.20 4.91 15.08
N ARG A 54 10.18 4.73 14.22
CA ARG A 54 10.32 4.68 12.76
C ARG A 54 10.23 6.05 12.09
N TRP A 55 9.96 7.10 12.86
CA TRP A 55 9.91 8.46 12.35
C TRP A 55 11.29 8.93 11.86
N ASN A 56 11.37 9.28 10.58
CA ASN A 56 12.58 9.85 10.01
C ASN A 56 12.46 11.38 9.92
N THR A 57 13.45 12.08 10.47
CA THR A 57 13.53 13.54 10.33
C THR A 57 13.80 13.90 8.86
N THR A 58 12.92 14.72 8.29
CA THR A 58 13.07 15.24 6.92
C THR A 58 12.94 16.77 6.91
N HIS A 59 13.04 17.39 5.73
CA HIS A 59 12.75 18.82 5.55
C HIS A 59 11.27 19.17 5.78
N GLN A 60 10.36 18.19 5.73
CA GLN A 60 8.95 18.42 6.05
C GLN A 60 8.78 18.48 7.58
N GLY A 61 8.03 19.48 8.04
CA GLY A 61 8.02 19.83 9.46
C GLY A 61 6.82 20.66 9.90
N ILE A 62 7.01 21.57 10.84
CA ILE A 62 5.96 22.50 11.30
C ILE A 62 6.21 23.86 10.67
N ALA A 63 5.15 24.58 10.31
CA ALA A 63 5.29 25.93 9.78
C ALA A 63 4.38 26.92 10.49
N PHE A 64 4.95 28.09 10.80
CA PHE A 64 4.26 29.25 11.35
C PHE A 64 4.34 30.43 10.38
N ASP A 65 3.23 31.15 10.23
CA ASP A 65 3.19 32.36 9.43
C ASP A 65 3.90 33.55 10.13
N THR A 66 3.93 34.70 9.47
CA THR A 66 4.49 35.94 10.02
C THR A 66 3.77 36.45 11.27
N ASN A 67 2.57 35.97 11.56
CA ASN A 67 1.79 36.31 12.76
C ASN A 67 1.94 35.25 13.87
N GLY A 68 2.76 34.21 13.66
CA GLY A 68 2.91 33.10 14.59
C GLY A 68 1.76 32.09 14.55
N THR A 69 0.88 32.14 13.54
CA THR A 69 -0.21 31.19 13.37
C THR A 69 0.30 29.90 12.76
N LEU A 70 -0.12 28.74 13.29
CA LEU A 70 0.20 27.43 12.73
C LEU A 70 -0.44 27.25 11.36
N VAL A 71 0.37 27.08 10.30
CA VAL A 71 -0.11 26.92 8.91
C VAL A 71 0.17 25.55 8.30
N ASP A 72 1.08 24.77 8.87
CA ASP A 72 1.32 23.37 8.49
C ASP A 72 1.77 22.55 9.70
N GLY A 73 1.46 21.26 9.67
CA GLY A 73 1.95 20.29 10.65
C GLY A 73 0.95 19.92 11.75
N GLN A 74 -0.31 20.35 11.68
CA GLN A 74 -1.33 20.01 12.70
C GLN A 74 -1.41 18.50 12.98
N HIS A 75 -1.38 17.64 11.95
CA HIS A 75 -1.46 16.18 12.13
C HIS A 75 -0.21 15.63 12.80
N ARG A 76 0.95 16.23 12.53
CA ARG A 76 2.22 15.87 13.17
C ARG A 76 2.22 16.25 14.65
N LEU A 77 1.68 17.41 15.01
CA LEU A 77 1.55 17.84 16.40
C LEU A 77 0.56 16.97 17.18
N TRP A 78 -0.61 16.68 16.61
CA TRP A 78 -1.56 15.75 17.21
C TRP A 78 -0.96 14.34 17.36
N ALA A 79 -0.15 13.89 16.41
CA ALA A 79 0.52 12.60 16.49
C ALA A 79 1.58 12.56 17.60
N ILE A 80 2.34 13.64 17.81
CA ILE A 80 3.27 13.78 18.94
C ILE A 80 2.52 13.70 20.27
N LEU A 81 1.40 14.43 20.41
CA LEU A 81 0.56 14.37 21.60
C LEU A 81 0.04 12.96 21.86
N GLN A 82 -0.46 12.29 20.82
CA GLN A 82 -1.01 10.94 20.93
C GLN A 82 0.08 9.88 21.21
N ALA A 83 1.28 10.02 20.61
CA ALA A 83 2.40 9.11 20.84
C ALA A 83 3.07 9.31 22.20
N GLY A 84 2.98 10.52 22.78
CA GLY A 84 3.59 10.84 24.07
C GLY A 84 5.12 10.90 24.05
N CYS A 85 5.74 11.02 22.87
CA CYS A 85 7.20 11.04 22.72
C CYS A 85 7.69 12.33 22.03
N ALA A 86 8.90 12.77 22.37
CA ALA A 86 9.51 13.92 21.71
C ALA A 86 10.03 13.56 20.31
N ILE A 87 9.73 14.39 19.30
CA ILE A 87 10.13 14.15 17.91
C ILE A 87 10.97 15.32 17.39
N ARG A 88 12.11 15.01 16.77
CA ARG A 88 12.97 16.00 16.11
C ARG A 88 12.46 16.29 14.69
N MET A 89 12.07 17.53 14.40
CA MET A 89 11.63 17.93 13.06
C MET A 89 12.01 19.37 12.72
N ALA A 90 11.96 19.68 11.42
CA ALA A 90 12.12 21.04 10.93
C ALA A 90 10.94 21.91 11.41
N VAL A 91 11.22 23.15 11.80
CA VAL A 91 10.24 24.15 12.17
C VAL A 91 10.58 25.43 11.43
N SER A 92 9.68 25.87 10.57
CA SER A 92 9.81 27.04 9.72
C SER A 92 8.98 28.19 10.29
N PHE A 93 9.60 29.35 10.45
CA PHE A 93 8.96 30.58 10.95
C PHE A 93 8.96 31.66 9.87
N GLY A 94 7.95 32.53 9.90
CA GLY A 94 7.86 33.68 8.99
C GLY A 94 7.35 33.34 7.60
N VAL A 95 6.56 32.27 7.45
CA VAL A 95 5.93 31.95 6.16
C VAL A 95 4.93 33.05 5.78
N PRO A 96 5.04 33.68 4.59
CA PRO A 96 4.09 34.71 4.19
C PRO A 96 2.66 34.16 4.12
N VAL A 97 1.69 34.92 4.65
CA VAL A 97 0.27 34.52 4.71
C VAL A 97 -0.30 34.16 3.33
N GLY A 98 0.19 34.80 2.25
CA GLY A 98 -0.23 34.52 0.88
C GLY A 98 0.25 33.18 0.31
N ASN A 99 1.17 32.48 0.98
CA ASN A 99 1.74 31.22 0.50
C ASN A 99 1.04 29.98 1.07
N ILE A 100 0.04 30.15 1.95
CA ILE A 100 -0.66 29.04 2.62
C ILE A 100 -1.32 28.10 1.58
N ASP A 101 -1.93 28.66 0.54
CA ASP A 101 -2.62 27.88 -0.51
C ASP A 101 -1.66 27.06 -1.39
N ALA A 102 -0.37 27.40 -1.39
CA ALA A 102 0.66 26.66 -2.12
C ALA A 102 1.24 25.47 -1.31
N ILE A 103 1.00 25.44 0.00
CA ILE A 103 1.47 24.35 0.88
C ILE A 103 0.74 23.07 0.51
N ASP A 104 1.48 21.96 0.35
CA ASP A 104 0.96 20.63 -0.01
C ASP A 104 0.19 20.55 -1.35
N GLY A 105 0.24 21.59 -2.20
CA GLY A 105 -0.41 21.59 -3.52
C GLY A 105 0.23 20.65 -4.56
N MET A 106 1.35 20.02 -4.21
CA MET A 106 2.08 19.10 -5.08
C MET A 106 1.45 17.70 -5.07
N LYS A 107 1.58 16.99 -6.19
CA LYS A 107 1.14 15.60 -6.29
C LYS A 107 1.87 14.73 -5.26
N ALA A 108 1.12 14.19 -4.31
CA ALA A 108 1.65 13.22 -3.34
C ALA A 108 2.23 11.99 -4.05
N ARG A 109 3.39 11.53 -3.59
CA ARG A 109 4.02 10.29 -4.10
C ARG A 109 3.13 9.10 -3.76
N ARG A 110 2.91 8.21 -4.73
CA ARG A 110 2.19 6.95 -4.50
C ARG A 110 3.08 5.99 -3.72
N VAL A 111 2.48 4.99 -3.08
CA VAL A 111 3.21 3.94 -2.34
C VAL A 111 4.28 3.28 -3.22
N VAL A 112 3.94 2.95 -4.46
CA VAL A 112 4.89 2.36 -5.43
C VAL A 112 6.03 3.30 -5.79
N ASP A 113 5.77 4.60 -5.89
CA ASP A 113 6.82 5.60 -6.16
C ASP A 113 7.78 5.65 -4.97
N ARG A 114 7.25 5.62 -3.74
CA ARG A 114 8.06 5.57 -2.52
C ARG A 114 8.88 4.28 -2.44
N MET A 115 8.29 3.13 -2.76
CA MET A 115 8.99 1.84 -2.79
C MET A 115 10.13 1.83 -3.80
N SER A 116 9.89 2.29 -5.02
CA SER A 116 10.92 2.34 -6.08
C SER A 116 12.09 3.26 -5.73
N LEU A 117 11.85 4.35 -4.97
CA LEU A 117 12.92 5.25 -4.52
C LEU A 117 13.87 4.64 -3.49
N THR A 118 13.48 3.57 -2.78
CA THR A 118 14.35 2.92 -1.80
C THR A 118 15.48 2.11 -2.42
N GLY A 119 15.38 1.76 -3.71
CA GLY A 119 16.34 0.87 -4.38
C GLY A 119 16.26 -0.60 -3.92
N MET A 120 15.42 -0.94 -2.94
CA MET A 120 15.35 -2.28 -2.33
C MET A 120 14.91 -3.38 -3.28
N PHE A 121 14.25 -3.04 -4.39
CA PHE A 121 13.64 -4.02 -5.31
C PHE A 121 14.41 -4.21 -6.61
N GLY A 122 15.68 -3.79 -6.66
CA GLY A 122 16.55 -3.91 -7.83
C GLY A 122 16.05 -3.12 -9.05
N SER A 123 16.61 -3.41 -10.23
CA SER A 123 16.28 -2.72 -11.49
C SER A 123 14.85 -2.98 -11.97
N GLU A 124 14.27 -4.14 -11.63
CA GLU A 124 12.87 -4.47 -11.96
C GLU A 124 11.86 -3.60 -11.19
N GLY A 125 12.24 -3.14 -9.99
CA GLY A 125 11.41 -2.27 -9.16
C GLY A 125 10.08 -2.87 -8.70
N VAL A 126 9.14 -1.99 -8.34
CA VAL A 126 7.78 -2.34 -7.91
C VAL A 126 6.75 -1.59 -8.75
N THR A 127 5.73 -2.31 -9.22
CA THR A 127 4.64 -1.74 -10.02
C THR A 127 3.35 -1.65 -9.20
N SER A 128 2.34 -0.96 -9.74
CA SER A 128 1.00 -0.93 -9.15
C SER A 128 0.33 -2.31 -9.10
N TYR A 129 0.73 -3.24 -9.97
CA TYR A 129 0.25 -4.62 -9.96
C TYR A 129 0.83 -5.43 -8.81
N HIS A 130 2.10 -5.20 -8.45
CA HIS A 130 2.70 -5.83 -7.28
C HIS A 130 1.96 -5.37 -6.00
N ALA A 131 1.80 -4.06 -5.83
CA ALA A 131 1.12 -3.49 -4.66
C ALA A 131 -0.35 -3.93 -4.55
N SER A 132 -1.09 -4.01 -5.66
CA SER A 132 -2.47 -4.51 -5.62
C SER A 132 -2.54 -6.00 -5.32
N THR A 133 -1.63 -6.81 -5.86
CA THR A 133 -1.54 -8.24 -5.57
C THR A 133 -1.26 -8.48 -4.09
N LEU A 134 -0.25 -7.81 -3.51
CA LEU A 134 0.06 -7.87 -2.09
C LEU A 134 -1.17 -7.56 -1.23
N ARG A 135 -1.86 -6.46 -1.51
CA ARG A 135 -3.05 -6.06 -0.74
C ARG A 135 -4.15 -7.11 -0.80
N GLU A 136 -4.39 -7.71 -1.97
CA GLU A 136 -5.40 -8.76 -2.11
C GLU A 136 -5.00 -10.04 -1.36
N MET A 137 -3.70 -10.39 -1.29
CA MET A 137 -3.23 -11.55 -0.50
C MET A 137 -3.70 -11.51 0.95
N TYR A 138 -3.86 -10.32 1.52
CA TYR A 138 -4.30 -10.17 2.92
C TYR A 138 -5.72 -9.63 3.11
N GLN A 139 -6.26 -8.89 2.14
CA GLN A 139 -7.56 -8.21 2.29
C GLN A 139 -8.73 -9.00 1.70
N CYS A 140 -8.52 -9.95 0.79
CA CYS A 140 -9.64 -10.58 0.08
C CYS A 140 -10.59 -11.31 1.03
N LEU A 141 -10.05 -12.14 1.91
CA LEU A 141 -10.84 -12.81 2.95
C LEU A 141 -11.04 -11.93 4.21
N ASN A 142 -10.15 -10.94 4.43
CA ASN A 142 -10.16 -10.00 5.57
C ASN A 142 -10.27 -8.51 5.14
N PRO A 143 -11.45 -8.05 4.65
CA PRO A 143 -11.59 -6.77 3.95
C PRO A 143 -11.41 -5.50 4.82
N GLY A 144 -11.16 -5.64 6.12
CA GLY A 144 -10.93 -4.53 7.04
C GLY A 144 -9.46 -4.14 7.24
N ARG A 145 -8.50 -4.98 6.82
CA ARG A 145 -7.07 -4.74 7.07
C ARG A 145 -6.55 -3.62 6.17
N LYS A 146 -5.96 -2.59 6.78
CA LYS A 146 -5.19 -1.56 6.07
C LYS A 146 -3.73 -1.68 6.45
N PHE A 147 -2.86 -1.44 5.48
CA PHE A 147 -1.42 -1.46 5.67
C PHE A 147 -0.91 -0.03 5.86
N PRO A 148 -0.33 0.33 7.01
CA PRO A 148 0.57 1.47 7.06
C PRO A 148 1.76 1.22 6.11
N TYR A 149 2.40 2.29 5.65
CA TYR A 149 3.41 2.20 4.60
C TYR A 149 4.60 1.29 4.95
N HIS A 150 5.06 1.32 6.20
CA HIS A 150 6.17 0.48 6.65
C HIS A 150 5.80 -1.01 6.59
N GLU A 151 4.60 -1.37 7.09
CA GLU A 151 4.10 -2.75 7.04
C GLU A 151 3.93 -3.17 5.57
N GLU A 152 3.36 -2.32 4.71
CA GLU A 152 3.26 -2.62 3.28
C GLU A 152 4.64 -2.83 2.63
N MET A 153 5.67 -2.08 3.06
CA MET A 153 7.05 -2.24 2.60
C MET A 153 7.68 -3.55 3.07
N GLU A 154 7.53 -3.89 4.34
CA GLU A 154 8.05 -5.12 4.94
C GLU A 154 7.42 -6.34 4.28
N LEU A 155 6.09 -6.36 4.15
CA LEU A 155 5.37 -7.43 3.48
C LEU A 155 5.68 -7.50 1.98
N MET A 156 5.85 -6.36 1.29
CA MET A 156 6.31 -6.36 -0.09
C MET A 156 7.69 -6.99 -0.19
N THR A 157 8.61 -6.66 0.71
CA THR A 157 9.96 -7.23 0.75
C THR A 157 9.93 -8.74 0.99
N MET A 158 9.07 -9.18 1.91
CA MET A 158 8.90 -10.60 2.25
C MET A 158 8.33 -11.42 1.09
N HIS A 159 7.33 -10.89 0.37
CA HIS A 159 6.58 -11.66 -0.63
C HIS A 159 6.89 -11.28 -2.08
N ILE A 160 7.88 -10.42 -2.35
CA ILE A 160 8.15 -9.91 -3.70
C ILE A 160 8.34 -11.02 -4.73
N ASN A 161 9.02 -12.12 -4.37
CA ASN A 161 9.29 -13.23 -5.29
C ASN A 161 8.00 -13.95 -5.70
N ALA A 162 7.13 -14.26 -4.74
CA ALA A 162 5.83 -14.88 -4.99
C ALA A 162 4.93 -13.95 -5.81
N ILE A 163 4.93 -12.64 -5.51
CA ILE A 163 4.17 -11.63 -6.25
C ILE A 163 4.68 -11.50 -7.69
N ARG A 164 6.00 -11.46 -7.88
CA ARG A 164 6.62 -11.40 -9.22
C ARG A 164 6.26 -12.64 -10.03
N PHE A 165 6.37 -13.82 -9.43
CA PHE A 165 5.95 -15.08 -10.05
C PHE A 165 4.51 -15.00 -10.54
N ALA A 166 3.57 -14.60 -9.68
CA ALA A 166 2.16 -14.48 -10.02
C ALA A 166 1.91 -13.44 -11.12
N THR A 167 2.56 -12.27 -11.06
CA THR A 167 2.40 -11.24 -12.10
C THR A 167 2.97 -11.63 -13.45
N ALA A 168 4.07 -12.39 -13.47
CA ALA A 168 4.71 -12.87 -14.69
C ALA A 168 3.90 -14.00 -15.34
N HIS A 169 3.38 -14.94 -14.56
CA HIS A 169 2.64 -16.10 -15.08
C HIS A 169 1.17 -15.81 -15.36
N VAL A 170 0.59 -14.78 -14.73
CA VAL A 170 -0.76 -14.27 -15.04
C VAL A 170 -0.66 -12.94 -15.79
N ALA A 171 0.06 -12.98 -16.92
CA ALA A 171 0.26 -11.86 -17.84
C ALA A 171 -0.50 -12.10 -19.14
N THR A 172 -1.80 -11.78 -19.14
CA THR A 172 -2.67 -11.97 -20.31
C THR A 172 -3.54 -10.74 -20.57
N LYS A 173 -3.91 -10.55 -21.85
CA LYS A 173 -4.89 -9.54 -22.27
C LYS A 173 -6.34 -10.03 -22.09
N ALA A 174 -6.54 -11.31 -21.76
CA ALA A 174 -7.86 -11.86 -21.48
C ALA A 174 -8.52 -11.11 -20.31
N ARG A 175 -9.73 -10.60 -20.56
CA ARG A 175 -10.48 -9.80 -19.59
C ARG A 175 -10.75 -10.63 -18.33
N GLY A 176 -10.55 -10.03 -17.15
CA GLY A 176 -10.88 -10.68 -15.86
C GLY A 176 -9.88 -11.72 -15.36
N ILE A 177 -8.84 -12.05 -16.12
CA ILE A 177 -7.83 -13.04 -15.70
C ILE A 177 -6.64 -12.37 -15.00
N ALA A 178 -6.02 -11.38 -15.65
CA ALA A 178 -4.85 -10.66 -15.13
C ALA A 178 -5.21 -9.60 -14.07
N VAL A 179 -5.94 -10.02 -13.03
CA VAL A 179 -6.49 -9.18 -11.96
C VAL A 179 -5.88 -9.55 -10.61
N ALA A 180 -5.90 -8.59 -9.66
CA ALA A 180 -5.19 -8.73 -8.40
C ALA A 180 -5.66 -9.92 -7.53
N HIS A 181 -6.97 -10.20 -7.49
CA HIS A 181 -7.50 -11.31 -6.68
C HIS A 181 -7.14 -12.70 -7.26
N VAL A 182 -6.94 -12.82 -8.58
CA VAL A 182 -6.41 -14.06 -9.18
C VAL A 182 -4.93 -14.20 -8.84
N ARG A 183 -4.15 -13.14 -9.06
CA ARG A 183 -2.70 -13.13 -8.75
C ARG A 183 -2.41 -13.37 -7.27
N ALA A 184 -3.27 -12.89 -6.38
CA ALA A 184 -3.12 -13.09 -4.94
C ALA A 184 -3.21 -14.57 -4.55
N VAL A 185 -4.17 -15.32 -5.11
CA VAL A 185 -4.26 -16.77 -4.87
C VAL A 185 -2.97 -17.47 -5.36
N ILE A 186 -2.49 -17.13 -6.56
CA ILE A 186 -1.26 -17.71 -7.11
C ILE A 186 -0.05 -17.35 -6.23
N ALA A 187 0.05 -16.11 -5.78
CA ALA A 187 1.15 -15.64 -4.92
C ALA A 187 1.13 -16.32 -3.54
N ARG A 188 -0.06 -16.63 -2.99
CA ARG A 188 -0.16 -17.38 -1.74
C ARG A 188 0.17 -18.86 -1.93
N ALA A 189 -0.37 -19.47 -2.98
CA ALA A 189 -0.10 -20.87 -3.32
C ALA A 189 1.39 -21.14 -3.63
N TRP A 190 2.16 -20.12 -4.02
CA TRP A 190 3.60 -20.20 -4.28
C TRP A 190 4.41 -20.81 -3.11
N TYR A 191 3.93 -20.67 -1.87
CA TYR A 191 4.62 -21.18 -0.68
C TYR A 191 4.39 -22.68 -0.42
N SER A 192 3.33 -23.27 -0.96
CA SER A 192 2.91 -24.63 -0.60
C SER A 192 2.65 -25.55 -1.81
N VAL A 193 2.79 -25.03 -3.02
CA VAL A 193 2.54 -25.77 -4.27
C VAL A 193 3.79 -25.74 -5.14
N ASP A 194 4.07 -26.84 -5.82
CA ASP A 194 5.15 -26.94 -6.81
C ASP A 194 5.00 -25.87 -7.90
N HIS A 195 6.12 -25.20 -8.23
CA HIS A 195 6.09 -24.04 -9.12
C HIS A 195 5.80 -24.40 -10.57
N ASP A 196 6.13 -25.60 -11.02
CA ASP A 196 5.81 -26.06 -12.38
C ASP A 196 4.31 -26.33 -12.51
N GLN A 197 3.70 -26.93 -11.48
CA GLN A 197 2.24 -27.10 -11.42
C GLN A 197 1.52 -25.76 -11.40
N LEU A 198 1.98 -24.79 -10.60
CA LEU A 198 1.40 -23.43 -10.60
C LEU A 198 1.57 -22.74 -11.95
N ALA A 199 2.73 -22.86 -12.59
CA ALA A 199 2.98 -22.30 -13.90
C ALA A 199 2.04 -22.92 -14.95
N GLN A 200 1.82 -24.23 -14.91
CA GLN A 200 0.84 -24.92 -15.75
C GLN A 200 -0.57 -24.40 -15.52
N PHE A 201 -1.02 -24.32 -14.28
CA PHE A 201 -2.34 -23.76 -13.94
C PHE A 201 -2.51 -22.35 -14.52
N CYS A 202 -1.49 -21.49 -14.35
CA CYS A 202 -1.50 -20.13 -14.88
C CYS A 202 -1.52 -20.07 -16.41
N ARG A 203 -0.81 -20.96 -17.10
CA ARG A 203 -0.81 -21.06 -18.57
C ARG A 203 -2.20 -21.43 -19.07
N VAL A 204 -2.78 -22.54 -18.58
CA VAL A 204 -4.12 -22.99 -18.96
C VAL A 204 -5.15 -21.89 -18.68
N LEU A 205 -5.09 -21.29 -17.48
CA LEU A 205 -6.00 -20.20 -17.10
C LEU A 205 -5.84 -18.97 -18.00
N SER A 206 -4.64 -18.69 -18.52
CA SER A 206 -4.34 -17.51 -19.34
C SER A 206 -4.61 -17.69 -20.83
N THR A 207 -4.34 -18.88 -21.39
CA THR A 207 -4.50 -19.21 -22.81
C THR A 207 -5.88 -19.77 -23.11
N GLY A 208 -6.47 -20.53 -22.17
CA GLY A 208 -7.67 -21.32 -22.40
C GLY A 208 -7.42 -22.60 -23.19
N MET A 209 -6.16 -23.03 -23.35
CA MET A 209 -5.81 -24.28 -24.01
C MET A 209 -5.64 -25.38 -22.96
N LEU A 210 -6.34 -26.51 -23.16
CA LEU A 210 -6.20 -27.69 -22.31
C LEU A 210 -4.82 -28.32 -22.57
N GLU A 211 -4.06 -28.57 -21.51
CA GLU A 211 -2.83 -29.37 -21.55
C GLU A 211 -3.14 -30.82 -21.09
N THR A 212 -4.14 -31.00 -20.23
CA THR A 212 -4.60 -32.30 -19.70
C THR A 212 -6.13 -32.40 -19.63
N THR A 213 -6.67 -33.61 -19.40
CA THR A 213 -8.11 -33.82 -19.18
C THR A 213 -8.62 -33.23 -17.87
N CYS A 214 -7.75 -33.04 -16.87
CA CYS A 214 -8.09 -32.46 -15.58
C CYS A 214 -8.29 -30.93 -15.66
N ASP A 215 -7.84 -30.29 -16.73
CA ASP A 215 -7.87 -28.84 -16.93
C ASP A 215 -9.27 -28.29 -17.24
N ALA A 216 -10.25 -29.15 -17.48
CA ALA A 216 -11.62 -28.74 -17.81
C ALA A 216 -12.25 -27.84 -16.73
N THR A 217 -11.86 -28.00 -15.46
CA THR A 217 -12.29 -27.14 -14.35
C THR A 217 -11.67 -25.74 -14.41
N ILE A 218 -10.43 -25.62 -14.89
CA ILE A 218 -9.73 -24.35 -15.10
C ILE A 218 -10.43 -23.56 -16.21
N ILE A 219 -10.87 -24.22 -17.29
CA ILE A 219 -11.62 -23.57 -18.37
C ILE A 219 -12.95 -23.00 -17.86
N LYS A 220 -13.70 -23.75 -17.05
CA LYS A 220 -14.93 -23.24 -16.42
C LYS A 220 -14.67 -22.02 -15.54
N LEU A 221 -13.58 -22.01 -14.78
CA LEU A 221 -13.17 -20.85 -13.99
C LEU A 221 -12.85 -19.66 -14.89
N ARG A 222 -12.08 -19.89 -15.95
CA ARG A 222 -11.72 -18.86 -16.93
C ARG A 222 -12.96 -18.19 -17.51
N ASP A 223 -13.95 -18.96 -17.94
CA ASP A 223 -15.18 -18.43 -18.51
C ASP A 223 -15.95 -17.55 -17.53
N GLN A 224 -16.04 -17.96 -16.25
CA GLN A 224 -16.68 -17.15 -15.20
C GLN A 224 -15.92 -15.84 -14.92
N LEU A 225 -14.59 -15.90 -14.86
CA LEU A 225 -13.74 -14.72 -14.69
C LEU A 225 -13.87 -13.77 -15.89
N MET A 226 -13.90 -14.29 -17.11
CA MET A 226 -14.06 -13.49 -18.33
C MET A 226 -15.45 -12.85 -18.42
N ALA A 227 -16.50 -13.58 -18.07
CA ALA A 227 -17.86 -13.07 -18.03
C ALA A 227 -18.01 -11.91 -17.03
N THR A 228 -17.37 -12.00 -15.87
CA THR A 228 -17.39 -10.93 -14.85
C THR A 228 -16.48 -9.76 -15.24
N GLY A 229 -15.29 -10.07 -15.73
CA GLY A 229 -14.24 -9.10 -16.04
C GLY A 229 -13.65 -8.41 -14.79
N SER A 230 -12.99 -7.27 -15.00
CA SER A 230 -12.47 -6.48 -13.89
C SER A 230 -13.61 -5.81 -13.11
N THR A 231 -13.62 -5.98 -11.79
CA THR A 231 -14.62 -5.38 -10.89
C THR A 231 -13.95 -4.63 -9.74
N ARG A 232 -14.61 -3.59 -9.23
CA ARG A 232 -14.27 -2.88 -7.98
C ARG A 232 -15.14 -3.32 -6.79
N ASN A 233 -16.13 -4.19 -7.03
CA ASN A 233 -17.01 -4.68 -5.98
C ASN A 233 -16.29 -5.72 -5.13
N ARG A 234 -16.04 -5.40 -3.84
CA ARG A 234 -15.31 -6.25 -2.90
C ARG A 234 -15.98 -7.61 -2.67
N THR A 235 -17.31 -7.66 -2.63
CA THR A 235 -18.04 -8.93 -2.44
C THR A 235 -17.80 -9.88 -3.61
N ILE A 236 -17.85 -9.35 -4.84
CA ILE A 236 -17.59 -10.15 -6.04
C ILE A 236 -16.10 -10.55 -6.10
N GLN A 237 -15.17 -9.67 -5.75
CA GLN A 237 -13.75 -10.00 -5.69
C GLN A 237 -13.47 -11.14 -4.71
N LYS A 238 -14.07 -11.11 -3.52
CA LYS A 238 -13.96 -12.18 -2.51
C LYS A 238 -14.52 -13.51 -3.02
N GLU A 239 -15.67 -13.47 -3.70
CA GLU A 239 -16.25 -14.68 -4.31
C GLU A 239 -15.35 -15.26 -5.40
N LEU A 240 -14.83 -14.42 -6.31
CA LEU A 240 -13.94 -14.87 -7.38
C LEU A 240 -12.62 -15.39 -6.84
N TYR A 241 -12.02 -14.70 -5.87
CA TYR A 241 -10.84 -15.17 -5.14
C TYR A 241 -11.06 -16.60 -4.60
N GLY A 242 -12.14 -16.80 -3.84
CA GLY A 242 -12.42 -18.11 -3.26
C GLY A 242 -12.72 -19.20 -4.30
N LYS A 243 -13.24 -18.83 -5.48
CA LYS A 243 -13.43 -19.78 -6.59
C LYS A 243 -12.10 -20.16 -7.25
N VAL A 244 -11.19 -19.21 -7.46
CA VAL A 244 -9.85 -19.48 -8.01
C VAL A 244 -9.13 -20.46 -7.09
N GLU A 245 -9.14 -20.19 -5.80
CA GLU A 245 -8.52 -21.02 -4.76
C GLU A 245 -9.12 -22.44 -4.70
N ARG A 246 -10.47 -22.53 -4.72
CA ARG A 246 -11.18 -23.81 -4.78
C ARG A 246 -10.77 -24.64 -5.99
N VAL A 247 -10.72 -24.01 -7.16
CA VAL A 247 -10.40 -24.69 -8.42
C VAL A 247 -8.95 -25.14 -8.45
N LEU A 248 -8.02 -24.31 -8.00
CA LEU A 248 -6.61 -24.67 -7.89
C LEU A 248 -6.45 -25.89 -6.97
N THR A 249 -7.06 -25.87 -5.78
CA THR A 249 -7.00 -26.99 -4.83
C THR A 249 -7.52 -28.29 -5.43
N HIS A 250 -8.69 -28.26 -6.07
CA HIS A 250 -9.26 -29.47 -6.68
C HIS A 250 -8.43 -29.97 -7.86
N TRP A 251 -7.93 -29.06 -8.70
CA TRP A 251 -7.08 -29.42 -9.83
C TRP A 251 -5.79 -30.09 -9.37
N LEU A 252 -5.14 -29.59 -8.32
CA LEU A 252 -3.96 -30.21 -7.71
C LEU A 252 -4.24 -31.62 -7.18
N ASN A 253 -5.45 -31.87 -6.69
CA ASN A 253 -5.89 -33.19 -6.22
C ASN A 253 -6.40 -34.12 -7.35
N GLY A 254 -6.35 -33.69 -8.61
CA GLY A 254 -6.92 -34.44 -9.74
C GLY A 254 -8.45 -34.54 -9.72
N GLU A 255 -9.13 -33.69 -8.95
CA GLU A 255 -10.59 -33.67 -8.82
C GLU A 255 -11.23 -32.74 -9.87
N THR A 256 -12.34 -33.19 -10.46
CA THR A 256 -13.19 -32.34 -11.31
C THR A 256 -14.52 -32.05 -10.64
N ARG A 257 -14.99 -30.80 -10.73
CA ARG A 257 -16.27 -30.36 -10.17
C ARG A 257 -17.17 -29.77 -11.26
N SER A 258 -18.47 -30.08 -11.17
CA SER A 258 -19.49 -29.51 -12.05
C SER A 258 -19.85 -28.07 -11.68
N VAL A 259 -19.84 -27.73 -10.39
CA VAL A 259 -20.23 -26.43 -9.84
C VAL A 259 -19.06 -25.79 -9.10
N LEU A 260 -18.78 -24.52 -9.41
CA LEU A 260 -17.73 -23.73 -8.78
C LEU A 260 -18.30 -22.89 -7.62
N ARG A 261 -18.09 -23.34 -6.38
CA ARG A 261 -18.40 -22.57 -5.17
C ARG A 261 -17.12 -21.95 -4.60
N PRO A 262 -17.16 -20.73 -4.05
CA PRO A 262 -15.99 -20.16 -3.39
C PRO A 262 -15.62 -20.95 -2.13
N VAL A 263 -14.34 -20.98 -1.76
CA VAL A 263 -13.95 -21.31 -0.38
C VAL A 263 -14.44 -20.23 0.59
N THR A 264 -14.62 -20.62 1.85
CA THR A 264 -15.02 -19.71 2.96
C THR A 264 -13.86 -19.37 3.88
N SER A 265 -12.77 -20.14 3.82
CA SER A 265 -11.55 -19.97 4.58
C SER A 265 -10.36 -20.19 3.67
N GLU A 266 -9.26 -19.51 3.97
CA GLU A 266 -8.00 -19.64 3.25
C GLU A 266 -7.48 -21.08 3.32
N GLN A 267 -6.97 -21.57 2.20
CA GLN A 267 -6.39 -22.89 1.95
C GLN A 267 -4.88 -22.77 1.71
N PHE A 268 -4.42 -21.64 1.16
CA PHE A 268 -3.00 -21.37 0.93
C PHE A 268 -2.48 -20.37 1.98
N MET A 269 -2.21 -20.86 3.18
CA MET A 269 -1.72 -20.04 4.30
C MET A 269 -0.33 -19.44 3.98
N LEU A 270 -0.12 -18.17 4.37
CA LEU A 270 1.20 -17.56 4.27
C LEU A 270 2.12 -18.09 5.37
N PRO A 271 3.46 -18.07 5.19
CA PRO A 271 4.40 -18.60 6.18
C PRO A 271 4.20 -18.03 7.59
N GLU A 272 3.88 -16.74 7.70
CA GLU A 272 3.63 -16.06 8.97
C GLU A 272 2.24 -16.31 9.58
N GLU A 273 1.34 -16.97 8.85
CA GLU A 273 -0.01 -17.33 9.30
C GLU A 273 -0.11 -18.79 9.79
N VAL A 274 0.90 -19.61 9.50
CA VAL A 274 1.00 -20.97 10.01
C VAL A 274 1.48 -20.86 11.47
N VAL A 275 0.55 -20.98 12.41
CA VAL A 275 0.86 -21.05 13.84
C VAL A 275 1.33 -22.47 14.14
N ASP A 276 2.56 -22.63 14.64
CA ASP A 276 3.03 -23.87 15.28
C ASP A 276 2.24 -24.19 16.56
#